data_AF-A0A9E3I7S4-F1
#
_entry.id   AF-A0A9E3I7S4-F1
#
_cell.length_a   1.000
_cell.length_b   1.000
_cell.length_c   1.000
_cell.angle_alpha   90.00
_cell.angle_beta   90.00
_cell.angle_gamma   90.00
#
_symmetry.space_group_name_H-M   'P 1'
#
loop_
_entity.id
_entity.type
_entity.pdbx_description
1 polymer ?
#
loop_
_entity_poly.entity_id
_entity_poly.type
_entity_poly.pdbx_seq_one_letter_code
_entity_poly.pdbx_strand_id
1 'polypeptide(L)'
;MSGKDLGFGGKLANITPDTEEPARIPDARIDEVGERHGFVAREPIQKLTRRKPSEPSANLNIRPPVSTFNRFLIFCEQNRMSYPEALKELMDRAGV
;
A
#
# COMPACT_ATOMS: atom_id res chain seq x y z
N MET A 1 -12.45 55.47 17.19
CA MET A 1 -12.01 54.24 17.88
C MET A 1 -10.49 54.24 17.89
N SER A 2 -9.87 54.71 18.98
CA SER A 2 -8.41 54.77 19.11
C SER A 2 -7.89 53.39 19.52
N GLY A 3 -7.21 52.69 18.60
CA GLY A 3 -6.63 51.36 18.86
C GLY A 3 -5.46 51.46 19.82
N LYS A 4 -5.36 50.50 20.77
CA LYS A 4 -4.20 50.38 21.65
C LYS A 4 -2.94 50.12 20.81
N ASP A 5 -1.92 50.95 21.01
CA ASP A 5 -0.60 50.72 20.42
C ASP A 5 0.07 49.55 21.16
N LEU A 6 0.26 48.44 20.44
CA LEU A 6 0.84 47.20 20.96
C LEU A 6 2.36 47.15 20.79
N GLY A 7 3.02 48.27 20.47
CA GLY A 7 4.48 48.38 20.37
C GLY A 7 5.07 47.83 19.06
N PHE A 8 4.22 47.46 18.10
CA PHE A 8 4.67 46.98 16.80
C PHE A 8 4.89 48.11 15.78
N GLY A 9 4.48 49.33 16.09
CA GLY A 9 4.60 50.50 15.20
C GLY A 9 4.10 50.20 13.78
N GLY A 10 4.73 50.82 12.77
CA GLY A 10 4.46 50.55 11.36
C GLY A 10 5.07 49.25 10.82
N LYS A 11 5.71 48.42 11.66
CA LYS A 11 6.45 47.23 11.20
C LYS A 11 5.54 46.13 10.66
N LEU A 12 4.30 46.07 11.14
CA LEU A 12 3.30 45.11 10.64
C LEU A 12 2.89 45.41 9.20
N ALA A 13 2.92 46.68 8.77
CA ALA A 13 2.60 47.06 7.40
C ALA A 13 3.64 46.59 6.37
N ASN A 14 4.82 46.17 6.83
CA ASN A 14 5.91 45.69 5.99
C ASN A 14 5.97 44.15 5.93
N ILE A 15 5.05 43.43 6.59
CA ILE A 15 4.96 41.97 6.46
C ILE A 15 4.26 41.68 5.13
N THR A 16 5.06 41.39 4.10
CA THR A 16 4.57 40.94 2.79
C THR A 16 4.87 39.45 2.61
N PRO A 17 4.02 38.68 1.90
CA PRO A 17 4.37 37.32 1.53
C PRO A 17 5.68 37.30 0.73
N ASP A 18 6.54 36.35 1.04
CA ASP A 18 7.74 36.11 0.22
C ASP A 18 7.30 35.79 -1.21
N THR A 19 7.88 36.51 -2.17
CA THR A 19 7.51 36.39 -3.60
C THR A 19 8.32 35.29 -4.31
N GLU A 20 9.36 34.78 -3.66
CA GLU A 20 10.24 33.75 -4.21
C GLU A 20 9.60 32.37 -4.03
N GLU A 21 9.58 31.57 -5.09
CA GLU A 21 9.21 30.16 -4.97
C GLU A 21 10.26 29.46 -4.09
N PRO A 22 9.85 28.75 -3.03
CA PRO A 22 10.78 28.05 -2.17
C PRO A 22 11.56 27.01 -2.99
N ALA A 23 12.85 26.86 -2.68
CA ALA A 23 13.68 25.85 -3.31
C ALA A 23 13.01 24.47 -3.15
N ARG A 24 12.79 23.77 -4.27
CA ARG A 24 12.26 22.40 -4.26
C ARG A 24 13.34 21.46 -3.74
N ILE A 25 13.30 21.18 -2.45
CA ILE A 25 14.15 20.16 -1.82
C ILE A 25 13.49 18.79 -2.08
N PRO A 26 14.23 17.78 -2.56
CA PRO A 26 13.69 16.44 -2.70
C PRO A 26 13.28 15.87 -1.32
N ASP A 27 12.09 15.29 -1.23
CA ASP A 27 11.52 14.76 0.02
C ASP A 27 12.48 13.82 0.77
N ALA A 28 13.22 12.99 0.04
CA ALA A 28 14.24 12.08 0.60
C ALA A 28 15.30 12.81 1.45
N ARG A 29 15.68 14.04 1.09
CA ARG A 29 16.64 14.84 1.85
C ARG A 29 16.04 15.39 3.13
N ILE A 30 14.74 15.63 3.15
CA ILE A 30 13.98 16.10 4.32
C ILE A 30 13.86 14.95 5.32
N ASP A 31 13.55 13.75 4.82
CA ASP A 31 13.47 12.53 5.63
C ASP A 31 14.81 12.19 6.30
N GLU A 32 15.92 12.26 5.56
CA GLU A 32 17.28 12.04 6.11
C GLU A 32 17.63 12.98 7.28
N VAL A 33 17.13 14.21 7.25
CA VAL A 33 17.35 15.20 8.32
C VAL A 33 16.42 14.88 9.50
N GLY A 34 15.17 14.54 9.22
CA GLY A 34 14.21 14.10 10.23
C GLY A 34 14.74 12.89 11.02
N GLU A 35 15.23 11.87 10.34
CA GLU A 35 15.80 10.67 10.95
C GLU A 35 16.99 11.00 11.88
N ARG A 36 17.90 11.88 11.44
CA ARG A 36 19.04 12.34 12.26
C ARG A 36 18.62 13.04 13.55
N HIS A 37 17.48 13.71 13.55
CA HIS A 37 16.93 14.42 14.70
C HIS A 37 15.89 13.59 15.48
N GLY A 38 15.76 12.29 15.19
CA GLY A 38 14.86 11.38 15.91
C GLY A 38 13.38 11.58 15.55
N PHE A 39 13.10 12.18 14.39
CA PHE A 39 11.75 12.26 13.87
C PHE A 39 11.28 10.86 13.45
N VAL A 40 10.12 10.45 13.95
CA VAL A 40 9.50 9.17 13.59
C VAL A 40 8.29 9.47 12.73
N ALA A 41 8.32 9.03 11.47
CA ALA A 41 7.19 9.16 10.56
C ALA A 41 5.96 8.45 11.16
N ARG A 42 4.87 9.19 11.33
CA ARG A 42 3.60 8.70 11.89
C ARG A 42 2.60 8.28 10.82
N GLU A 43 3.07 8.13 9.58
CA GLU A 43 2.22 7.74 8.47
C GLU A 43 1.59 6.38 8.78
N PRO A 44 0.25 6.27 8.72
CA PRO A 44 -0.40 4.99 8.93
C PRO A 44 0.10 4.05 7.84
N ILE A 45 0.68 2.90 8.23
CA ILE A 45 1.02 1.82 7.32
C ILE A 45 -0.30 1.31 6.71
N GLN A 46 -0.72 1.93 5.60
CA GLN A 46 -1.92 1.50 4.90
C GLN A 46 -1.59 0.18 4.21
N LYS A 47 -2.27 -0.88 4.64
CA LYS A 47 -2.23 -2.16 3.97
C LYS A 47 -2.76 -1.98 2.55
N LEU A 48 -1.86 -1.91 1.57
CA LEU A 48 -2.16 -1.99 0.15
C LEU A 48 -2.98 -3.26 -0.11
N THR A 49 -4.30 -3.11 -0.18
CA THR A 49 -5.19 -4.24 -0.43
C THR A 49 -5.50 -4.25 -1.92
N ARG A 50 -4.68 -4.97 -2.70
CA ARG A 50 -4.99 -5.32 -4.09
C ARG A 50 -6.14 -6.34 -4.10
N ARG A 51 -7.37 -5.92 -3.76
CA ARG A 51 -8.54 -6.77 -3.98
C ARG A 51 -8.92 -6.65 -5.46
N LYS A 52 -8.33 -7.50 -6.29
CA LYS A 52 -8.84 -7.71 -7.65
C LYS A 52 -10.27 -8.28 -7.52
N PRO A 53 -11.23 -7.84 -8.34
CA PRO A 53 -12.53 -8.51 -8.41
C PRO A 53 -12.28 -9.97 -8.81
N SER A 54 -12.61 -10.90 -7.91
CA SER A 54 -12.54 -12.34 -8.16
C SER A 54 -13.94 -12.87 -8.45
N GLU A 55 -14.04 -13.95 -9.21
CA GLU A 55 -15.30 -14.67 -9.37
C GLU A 55 -15.89 -15.08 -8.00
N PRO A 56 -17.23 -15.15 -7.87
CA PRO A 56 -17.88 -15.73 -6.70
C PRO A 56 -17.31 -17.12 -6.43
N SER A 57 -16.77 -17.33 -5.23
CA SER A 57 -16.15 -18.60 -4.84
C SER A 57 -17.00 -19.32 -3.80
N ALA A 58 -17.04 -20.65 -3.90
CA ALA A 58 -17.61 -21.55 -2.90
C ALA A 58 -16.49 -22.34 -2.21
N ASN A 59 -16.69 -22.72 -0.96
CA ASN A 59 -15.73 -23.56 -0.23
C ASN A 59 -15.88 -25.03 -0.63
N LEU A 60 -14.75 -25.68 -0.95
CA LEU A 60 -14.69 -27.12 -1.19
C LEU A 60 -13.76 -27.76 -0.17
N ASN A 61 -14.30 -28.62 0.70
CA ASN A 61 -13.53 -29.35 1.70
C ASN A 61 -13.51 -30.84 1.34
N ILE A 62 -12.32 -31.40 1.10
CA ILE A 62 -12.14 -32.82 0.78
C ILE A 62 -10.95 -33.41 1.55
N ARG A 63 -11.01 -34.71 1.85
CA ARG A 63 -9.89 -35.46 2.45
C ARG A 63 -9.52 -36.63 1.53
N PRO A 64 -8.75 -36.39 0.45
CA PRO A 64 -8.27 -37.48 -0.39
C PRO A 64 -7.18 -38.31 0.32
N PRO A 65 -6.88 -39.53 -0.16
CA PRO A 65 -5.68 -40.25 0.25
C PRO A 65 -4.41 -39.42 0.01
N VAL A 66 -3.39 -39.61 0.85
CA VAL A 66 -2.12 -38.86 0.78
C VAL A 66 -1.45 -38.99 -0.59
N SER A 67 -1.54 -40.17 -1.21
CA SER A 67 -1.01 -40.39 -2.57
C SER A 67 -1.65 -39.49 -3.61
N THR A 68 -2.97 -39.35 -3.58
CA THR A 68 -3.72 -38.48 -4.48
C THR A 68 -3.42 -37.01 -4.21
N PHE A 69 -3.36 -36.62 -2.92
CA PHE A 69 -3.03 -35.24 -2.53
C PHE A 69 -1.65 -34.82 -3.02
N ASN A 70 -0.63 -35.64 -2.78
CA ASN A 70 0.74 -35.34 -3.20
C ASN A 70 0.87 -35.24 -4.72
N ARG A 71 0.18 -36.12 -5.47
CA ARG A 71 0.15 -36.04 -6.93
C ARG A 71 -0.49 -34.74 -7.42
N PHE A 72 -1.55 -34.28 -6.76
CA PHE A 72 -2.16 -32.99 -7.06
C PHE A 72 -1.23 -31.80 -6.75
N LEU A 73 -0.52 -31.83 -5.62
CA LEU A 73 0.46 -30.78 -5.28
C LEU A 73 1.57 -30.66 -6.33
N ILE A 74 2.13 -31.79 -6.76
CA ILE A 74 3.17 -31.82 -7.81
C ILE A 74 2.64 -31.20 -9.11
N PHE A 75 1.40 -31.54 -9.48
CA PHE A 75 0.76 -30.96 -10.66
C PHE A 75 0.62 -29.43 -10.55
N CYS A 76 0.16 -28.91 -9.40
CA CYS A 76 0.05 -27.47 -9.17
C CYS A 76 1.40 -26.76 -9.30
N GLU A 77 2.45 -27.33 -8.69
CA GLU A 77 3.80 -26.74 -8.68
C GLU A 77 4.42 -26.70 -10.09
N GLN A 78 4.34 -27.81 -10.82
CA GLN A 78 4.87 -27.91 -12.18
C GLN A 78 4.22 -26.92 -13.16
N ASN A 79 2.92 -26.66 -13.00
CA ASN A 79 2.16 -25.76 -13.87
C ASN A 79 2.07 -24.32 -13.32
N ARG A 80 2.65 -24.06 -12.13
CA ARG A 80 2.56 -22.77 -11.41
C ARG A 80 1.12 -22.28 -11.24
N MET A 81 0.22 -23.20 -10.94
CA MET A 81 -1.22 -22.95 -10.78
C MET A 81 -1.60 -22.94 -9.30
N SER A 82 -2.55 -22.10 -8.92
CA SER A 82 -3.26 -22.22 -7.65
C SER A 82 -4.16 -23.46 -7.66
N TYR A 83 -4.61 -23.91 -6.48
CA TYR A 83 -5.44 -25.11 -6.39
C TYR A 83 -6.77 -25.01 -7.16
N PRO A 84 -7.51 -23.88 -7.14
CA PRO A 84 -8.70 -23.74 -7.98
C PRO A 84 -8.39 -23.79 -9.48
N GLU A 85 -7.30 -23.17 -9.92
CA GLU A 85 -6.87 -23.19 -11.33
C GLU A 85 -6.49 -24.59 -11.77
N ALA A 86 -5.72 -25.31 -10.95
CA ALA A 86 -5.33 -26.67 -11.22
C ALA A 86 -6.53 -27.62 -11.23
N LEU A 87 -7.51 -27.43 -10.34
CA LEU A 87 -8.74 -28.20 -10.33
C LEU A 87 -9.54 -27.96 -11.62
N LYS A 88 -9.72 -26.69 -12.01
CA LYS A 88 -10.39 -26.32 -13.25
C LYS A 88 -9.70 -26.93 -14.48
N GLU A 89 -8.38 -26.82 -14.57
CA GLU A 89 -7.59 -27.40 -15.66
C GLU A 89 -7.76 -28.92 -15.76
N LEU A 90 -7.80 -29.62 -14.62
CA LEU A 90 -8.05 -31.07 -14.60
C LEU A 90 -9.47 -31.42 -15.04
N MET A 91 -10.46 -30.61 -14.67
CA MET A 91 -11.85 -30.76 -15.12
C MET A 91 -11.97 -30.53 -16.62
N ASP A 92 -11.39 -29.44 -17.13
CA ASP A 92 -11.36 -29.11 -18.55
C ASP A 92 -10.70 -30.23 -19.38
N ARG A 93 -9.57 -30.79 -18.89
CA ARG A 93 -8.90 -31.95 -19.53
C ARG A 93 -9.70 -33.23 -19.49
N ALA A 94 -10.50 -33.43 -18.45
CA ALA A 94 -11.39 -34.57 -18.30
C ALA A 94 -12.71 -34.38 -19.07
N GLY A 95 -12.98 -33.19 -19.60
CA GLY A 95 -14.21 -32.85 -20.32
C GLY A 95 -15.44 -32.77 -19.41
N VAL A 96 -15.26 -32.36 -18.16
CA VAL A 96 -16.33 -32.22 -17.15
C VAL A 96 -16.51 -30.78 -16.69
#